data_AF-A0A2V6DEU7-F1
#
_entry.id   AF-A0A2V6DEU7-F1
#
_cell.length_a   1.000
_cell.length_b   1.000
_cell.length_c   1.000
_cell.angle_alpha   90.00
_cell.angle_beta   90.00
_cell.angle_gamma   90.00
#
_symmetry.space_group_name_H-M   'P 1'
#
loop_
_entity.id
_entity.type
_entity.pdbx_description
1 polymer ?
#
loop_
_entity_poly.entity_id
_entity_poly.type
_entity_poly.pdbx_seq_one_letter_code
_entity_poly.pdbx_strand_id
1 'polypeptide(L)'
;MAALVPSAEAFDTNASTALEPSVMHISLDRGERSVKEHSESLKKPLGLFDLVLTQILFVVGSSWVGAAAKLGQAHLFFWLLAILLFYIPQAAVVIYLSNRMPLEGGIYQWAKLGFNEFAGFIVAWNLWLLSITVIALGGMFITTNISYAIGPGAAWMPN
;
A
#
# COMPACT_ATOMS: atom_id res chain seq x y z
N MET A 1 -18.30 47.30 29.58
CA MET A 1 -19.04 46.09 29.99
C MET A 1 -19.55 45.43 28.72
N ALA A 2 -19.05 44.21 28.48
CA ALA A 2 -19.40 43.22 27.45
C ALA A 2 -19.36 43.64 25.97
N ALA A 3 -18.26 43.24 25.32
CA ALA A 3 -18.13 43.10 23.88
C ALA A 3 -19.19 42.13 23.34
N LEU A 4 -19.98 42.57 22.37
CA LEU A 4 -20.76 41.69 21.52
C LEU A 4 -19.81 41.10 20.48
N VAL A 5 -19.49 39.82 20.68
CA VAL A 5 -18.77 38.95 19.74
C VAL A 5 -19.55 38.91 18.42
N PRO A 6 -18.94 39.28 17.27
CA PRO A 6 -19.53 38.97 15.98
C PRO A 6 -19.50 37.46 15.78
N SER A 7 -20.69 36.91 15.55
CA SER A 7 -20.99 35.55 15.14
C SER A 7 -19.94 34.98 14.19
N ALA A 8 -19.43 33.78 14.51
CA ALA A 8 -18.67 32.95 13.59
C ALA A 8 -19.44 32.84 12.28
N GLU A 9 -18.94 33.54 11.27
CA GLU A 9 -19.46 33.48 9.91
C GLU A 9 -19.47 32.02 9.48
N ALA A 10 -20.60 31.65 8.91
CA ALA A 10 -20.83 30.39 8.22
C ALA A 10 -19.58 30.00 7.43
N PHE A 11 -19.12 28.77 7.61
CA PHE A 11 -18.30 28.10 6.62
C PHE A 11 -19.12 28.13 5.32
N ASP A 12 -18.80 29.09 4.45
CA ASP A 12 -19.67 29.57 3.39
C ASP A 12 -19.69 28.55 2.26
N THR A 13 -20.53 27.52 2.42
CA THR A 13 -20.75 26.43 1.46
C THR A 13 -21.06 26.94 0.05
N ASN A 14 -21.58 28.17 -0.07
CA ASN A 14 -21.93 28.82 -1.33
C ASN A 14 -20.73 29.36 -2.13
N ALA A 15 -19.58 29.58 -1.50
CA ALA A 15 -18.39 30.08 -2.19
C ALA A 15 -17.79 29.01 -3.14
N SER A 16 -17.99 27.72 -2.84
CA SER A 16 -17.54 26.63 -3.72
C SER A 16 -18.42 26.46 -4.97
N THR A 17 -19.70 26.83 -4.86
CA THR A 17 -20.73 26.59 -5.88
C THR A 17 -20.81 27.68 -6.95
N ALA A 18 -20.18 28.84 -6.71
CA ALA A 18 -20.25 30.02 -7.56
C ALA A 18 -19.04 30.19 -8.51
N LEU A 19 -18.15 29.21 -8.60
CA LEU A 19 -17.03 29.28 -9.53
C LEU A 19 -17.54 29.08 -10.96
N GLU A 20 -17.45 30.13 -11.77
CA GLU A 20 -17.63 30.09 -13.23
C GLU A 20 -16.90 28.85 -13.81
N PRO A 21 -17.48 28.12 -14.78
CA PRO A 21 -16.89 26.89 -15.33
C PRO A 21 -15.42 27.07 -15.75
N SER A 22 -15.09 28.25 -16.28
CA SER A 22 -13.72 28.62 -16.68
C SER A 22 -12.75 28.66 -15.49
N VAL A 23 -13.17 29.19 -14.34
CA VAL A 23 -12.37 29.29 -13.12
C VAL A 23 -12.15 27.92 -12.50
N MET A 24 -13.17 27.06 -12.53
CA MET A 24 -13.07 25.69 -12.01
C MET A 24 -12.13 24.82 -12.85
N HIS A 25 -12.18 24.94 -14.18
CA HIS A 25 -11.20 24.27 -15.06
C HIS A 25 -9.77 24.74 -14.80
N ILE A 26 -9.57 26.06 -14.58
CA ILE A 26 -8.24 26.62 -14.28
C ILE A 26 -7.71 26.13 -12.91
N SER A 27 -8.56 25.99 -11.90
CA SER A 27 -8.15 25.51 -10.58
C SER A 27 -7.85 24.00 -10.58
N LEU A 28 -8.63 23.20 -11.32
CA LEU A 28 -8.36 21.78 -11.53
C LEU A 28 -7.08 21.57 -12.33
N ASP A 29 -6.89 22.26 -13.45
CA ASP A 29 -5.65 22.21 -14.25
C ASP A 29 -4.42 22.62 -13.43
N ARG A 30 -4.58 23.60 -12.53
CA ARG A 30 -3.51 24.04 -11.63
C ARG A 30 -3.20 23.00 -10.54
N GLY A 31 -4.22 22.35 -10.00
CA GLY A 31 -4.08 21.26 -9.04
C GLY A 31 -3.45 20.02 -9.68
N GLU A 32 -3.86 19.64 -10.89
CA GLU A 32 -3.28 18.54 -11.65
C GLU A 32 -1.81 18.81 -12.03
N ARG A 33 -1.47 20.05 -12.41
CA ARG A 33 -0.08 20.46 -12.67
C ARG A 33 0.78 20.42 -11.42
N SER A 34 0.30 20.91 -10.29
CA SER A 34 1.09 20.90 -9.06
C SER A 34 1.35 19.47 -8.56
N VAL A 35 0.39 18.57 -8.72
CA VAL A 35 0.55 17.13 -8.41
C VAL A 35 1.54 16.48 -9.38
N LYS A 36 1.48 16.77 -10.68
CA LYS A 36 2.47 16.29 -11.66
C LYS A 36 3.87 16.80 -11.36
N GLU A 37 4.03 18.10 -11.11
CA GLU A 37 5.33 18.72 -10.78
C GLU A 37 5.91 18.15 -9.46
N HIS A 38 5.06 17.90 -8.45
CA HIS A 38 5.50 17.24 -7.22
C HIS A 38 5.89 15.78 -7.47
N SER A 39 5.13 15.04 -8.29
CA SER A 39 5.41 13.64 -8.61
C SER A 39 6.66 13.48 -9.48
N GLU A 40 6.93 14.44 -10.37
CA GLU A 40 8.18 14.54 -11.13
C GLU A 40 9.38 14.90 -10.23
N SER A 41 9.15 15.62 -9.13
CA SER A 41 10.20 15.96 -8.14
C SER A 41 10.58 14.79 -7.22
N LEU A 42 9.70 13.79 -7.07
CA LEU A 42 10.00 12.58 -6.31
C LEU A 42 10.99 11.73 -7.11
N LYS A 43 12.26 11.75 -6.67
CA LYS A 43 13.36 10.97 -7.28
C LYS A 43 12.98 9.50 -7.41
N LYS A 44 12.78 9.09 -8.66
CA LYS A 44 12.69 7.72 -9.21
C LYS A 44 11.89 6.70 -8.38
N PRO A 45 10.82 6.10 -8.95
CA PRO A 45 10.09 5.02 -8.29
C PRO A 45 11.05 3.89 -7.91
N LEU A 46 10.78 3.23 -6.77
CA LEU A 46 11.56 2.12 -6.22
C LEU A 46 12.22 1.29 -7.34
N GLY A 47 13.55 1.23 -7.34
CA GLY A 47 14.29 0.42 -8.30
C GLY A 47 13.98 -1.08 -8.12
N LEU A 48 14.29 -1.90 -9.13
CA LEU A 48 14.06 -3.36 -9.06
C LEU A 48 14.67 -3.97 -7.79
N PHE A 49 15.84 -3.50 -7.37
CA PHE A 49 16.50 -3.96 -6.15
C PHE A 49 15.70 -3.69 -4.89
N ASP A 50 15.12 -2.49 -4.77
CA ASP A 50 14.29 -2.11 -3.62
C ASP A 50 12.97 -2.90 -3.61
N LEU A 51 12.41 -3.14 -4.79
CA LEU A 51 11.23 -4.00 -4.95
C LEU A 51 11.52 -5.45 -4.53
N VAL A 52 12.69 -5.99 -4.91
CA VAL A 52 13.13 -7.33 -4.53
C VAL A 52 13.41 -7.41 -3.03
N LEU A 53 14.07 -6.41 -2.45
CA LEU A 53 14.31 -6.32 -1.00
C LEU A 53 13.01 -6.27 -0.21
N THR A 54 12.06 -5.45 -0.67
CA THR A 54 10.72 -5.38 -0.10
C THR A 54 10.05 -6.75 -0.19
N GLN A 55 10.13 -7.42 -1.34
CA GLN A 55 9.55 -8.76 -1.50
C GLN A 55 10.20 -9.78 -0.57
N ILE A 56 11.53 -9.75 -0.40
CA ILE A 56 12.26 -10.59 0.56
C ILE A 56 11.79 -10.30 1.99
N LEU A 57 11.65 -9.02 2.36
CA LEU A 57 11.16 -8.62 3.68
C LEU A 57 9.77 -9.22 3.97
N PHE A 58 8.86 -9.17 3.00
CA PHE A 58 7.52 -9.77 3.12
C PHE A 58 7.54 -11.30 3.19
N VAL A 59 8.45 -11.97 2.46
CA VAL A 59 8.50 -13.44 2.38
C VAL A 59 9.25 -14.06 3.56
N VAL A 60 10.37 -13.46 3.97
CA VAL A 60 11.30 -14.02 4.97
C VAL A 60 10.78 -13.84 6.41
N GLY A 61 9.92 -12.86 6.66
CA GLY A 61 9.42 -12.55 8.01
C GLY A 61 8.41 -13.54 8.60
N SER A 62 8.03 -14.60 7.89
CA SER A 62 6.87 -15.40 8.27
C SER A 62 7.23 -16.77 8.89
N SER A 63 6.45 -17.13 9.90
CA SER A 63 6.41 -18.37 10.69
C SER A 63 6.36 -19.70 9.91
N TRP A 64 6.34 -19.67 8.58
CA TRP A 64 6.25 -20.84 7.71
C TRP A 64 7.57 -21.62 7.60
N VAL A 65 8.72 -21.04 7.96
CA VAL A 65 10.02 -21.75 7.92
C VAL A 65 10.00 -22.98 8.83
N GLY A 66 9.35 -22.89 10.00
CA GLY A 66 9.17 -24.03 10.91
C GLY A 66 8.22 -25.11 10.34
N ALA A 67 7.18 -24.70 9.62
CA ALA A 67 6.28 -25.63 8.92
C ALA A 67 6.97 -26.29 7.73
N ALA A 68 7.79 -25.55 6.98
CA ALA A 68 8.59 -26.06 5.87
C ALA A 68 9.69 -27.01 6.35
N ALA A 69 10.31 -26.73 7.52
CA ALA A 69 11.26 -27.63 8.16
C ALA A 69 10.62 -28.98 8.54
N LYS A 70 9.35 -28.99 8.97
CA LYS A 70 8.60 -30.23 9.23
C LYS A 70 8.31 -31.05 7.97
N LEU A 71 8.23 -30.42 6.79
CA LEU A 71 8.01 -31.12 5.52
C LEU A 71 9.26 -31.84 4.98
N GLY A 72 10.45 -31.54 5.51
CA GLY A 72 11.71 -32.12 5.03
C GLY A 72 11.96 -31.84 3.53
N GLN A 73 12.52 -32.82 2.82
CA GLN A 73 12.87 -32.66 1.40
C GLN A 73 11.67 -32.43 0.46
N ALA A 74 10.45 -32.81 0.87
CA ALA A 74 9.24 -32.61 0.07
C ALA A 74 8.92 -31.12 -0.15
N HIS A 75 9.42 -30.22 0.70
CA HIS A 75 9.21 -28.79 0.53
C HIS A 75 9.73 -28.28 -0.83
N LEU A 76 10.79 -28.91 -1.38
CA LEU A 76 11.45 -28.42 -2.59
C LEU A 76 10.54 -28.63 -3.79
N PHE A 77 9.85 -29.76 -3.82
CA PHE A 77 8.85 -30.06 -4.83
C PHE A 77 7.70 -29.04 -4.80
N PHE A 78 7.19 -28.70 -3.61
CA PHE A 78 6.14 -27.69 -3.47
C PHE A 78 6.61 -26.29 -3.87
N TRP A 79 7.85 -25.91 -3.55
CA TRP A 79 8.44 -24.65 -4.00
C TRP A 79 8.57 -24.57 -5.52
N LEU A 80 9.08 -25.62 -6.16
CA LEU A 80 9.16 -25.67 -7.63
C LEU A 80 7.78 -25.58 -8.27
N LEU A 81 6.79 -26.28 -7.72
CA LEU A 81 5.41 -26.23 -8.20
C LEU A 81 4.80 -24.84 -8.01
N ALA A 82 5.04 -24.20 -6.86
CA ALA A 82 4.59 -22.84 -6.59
C ALA A 82 5.23 -21.81 -7.53
N ILE A 83 6.53 -21.96 -7.81
CA ILE A 83 7.23 -21.10 -8.76
C ILE A 83 6.58 -21.22 -10.14
N LEU A 84 6.38 -22.45 -10.61
CA LEU A 84 5.87 -22.73 -11.94
C LEU A 84 4.41 -22.30 -12.12
N LEU A 85 3.54 -22.60 -11.14
CA LEU A 85 2.09 -22.40 -11.26
C LEU A 85 1.59 -21.06 -10.73
N PHE A 86 2.34 -20.40 -9.85
CA PHE A 86 1.90 -19.13 -9.23
C PHE A 86 2.85 -17.98 -9.54
N TYR A 87 4.14 -18.08 -9.22
CA TYR A 87 5.07 -16.94 -9.39
C TYR A 87 5.29 -16.57 -10.86
N ILE A 88 5.54 -17.54 -11.74
CA ILE A 88 5.77 -17.24 -13.16
C ILE A 88 4.54 -16.61 -13.81
N PRO A 89 3.31 -17.18 -13.68
CA PRO A 89 2.11 -16.54 -14.21
C PRO A 89 1.85 -15.16 -13.59
N GLN A 90 2.03 -15.01 -12.28
CA GLN A 90 1.85 -13.74 -11.59
C GLN A 90 2.83 -12.66 -12.09
N ALA A 91 4.11 -13.01 -12.27
CA ALA A 91 5.11 -12.10 -12.81
C ALA A 91 4.77 -11.68 -14.25
N ALA A 92 4.35 -12.63 -15.10
CA ALA A 92 3.93 -12.34 -16.46
C ALA A 92 2.76 -11.35 -16.52
N VAL A 93 1.74 -11.53 -15.66
CA VAL A 93 0.59 -10.60 -15.57
C VAL A 93 1.04 -9.21 -15.11
N VAL A 94 1.88 -9.12 -14.08
CA VAL A 94 2.38 -7.83 -13.58
C VAL A 94 3.20 -7.10 -14.65
N ILE A 95 4.09 -7.80 -15.36
CA ILE A 95 4.88 -7.22 -16.45
C ILE A 95 3.96 -6.74 -17.58
N TYR A 96 2.98 -7.55 -17.97
CA TYR A 96 2.04 -7.21 -19.04
C TYR A 96 1.21 -5.97 -18.70
N LEU A 97 0.62 -5.92 -17.50
CA LEU A 97 -0.22 -4.80 -17.07
C LEU A 97 0.60 -3.53 -16.81
N SER A 98 1.79 -3.66 -16.23
CA SER A 98 2.69 -2.52 -16.00
C SER A 98 3.12 -1.87 -17.31
N ASN A 99 3.37 -2.65 -18.36
CA ASN A 99 3.69 -2.12 -19.70
C ASN A 99 2.45 -1.52 -20.40
N ARG A 100 1.26 -2.12 -20.23
CA ARG A 100 0.05 -1.69 -20.94
C ARG A 100 -0.64 -0.49 -20.30
N MET A 101 -0.52 -0.33 -18.98
CA MET A 101 -1.18 0.68 -18.15
C MET A 101 -0.20 1.22 -17.09
N PRO A 102 0.75 2.10 -17.47
CA PRO A 102 1.73 2.70 -16.55
C PRO A 102 1.07 3.79 -15.69
N LEU A 103 0.12 3.37 -14.84
CA LEU A 103 -0.68 4.22 -13.99
C LEU A 103 -0.13 4.22 -12.57
N GLU A 104 -0.14 5.38 -11.91
CA GLU A 104 0.39 5.57 -10.55
C GLU A 104 -0.41 4.85 -9.46
N GLY A 105 -1.60 4.32 -9.76
CA GLY A 105 -2.46 3.63 -8.79
C GLY A 105 -2.39 2.09 -8.79
N GLY A 106 -1.41 1.50 -9.47
CA GLY A 106 -1.07 0.07 -9.36
C GLY A 106 -2.23 -0.91 -9.66
N ILE A 107 -2.27 -2.02 -8.91
CA ILE A 107 -3.24 -3.12 -9.14
C ILE A 107 -4.71 -2.69 -9.00
N TYR A 108 -4.99 -1.67 -8.18
CA TYR A 108 -6.32 -1.10 -8.02
C TYR A 108 -6.81 -0.47 -9.34
N GLN A 109 -5.98 0.36 -9.96
CA GLN A 109 -6.31 1.01 -11.22
C GLN A 109 -6.45 -0.01 -12.35
N TRP A 110 -5.60 -1.05 -12.35
CA TRP A 110 -5.72 -2.14 -13.32
C TRP A 110 -7.06 -2.88 -13.18
N ALA A 111 -7.50 -3.16 -11.95
CA ALA A 111 -8.79 -3.80 -11.71
C ALA A 111 -9.97 -2.89 -12.07
N LYS A 112 -9.87 -1.59 -11.76
CA LYS A 112 -10.89 -0.59 -12.11
C LYS A 112 -11.11 -0.50 -13.61
N LEU A 113 -10.03 -0.45 -14.38
CA LEU A 113 -10.07 -0.35 -15.84
C LEU A 113 -10.40 -1.66 -16.54
N GLY A 114 -9.95 -2.79 -15.99
CA GLY A 114 -10.16 -4.11 -16.58
C GLY A 114 -11.55 -4.70 -16.33
N PHE A 115 -12.16 -4.39 -15.19
CA PHE A 115 -13.45 -4.96 -14.79
C PHE A 115 -14.52 -3.89 -14.60
N ASN A 116 -14.42 -3.09 -13.53
CA ASN A 116 -15.28 -1.95 -13.22
C ASN A 116 -14.82 -1.26 -11.91
N GLU A 117 -15.48 -0.16 -11.56
CA GLU A 117 -15.20 0.60 -10.34
C GLU A 117 -15.37 -0.20 -9.04
N PHE A 118 -16.33 -1.13 -8.96
CA PHE A 118 -16.51 -1.96 -7.77
C PHE A 118 -15.37 -2.96 -7.59
N ALA A 119 -14.90 -3.61 -8.66
CA ALA A 119 -13.75 -4.50 -8.62
C ALA A 119 -12.49 -3.75 -8.18
N GLY A 120 -12.30 -2.53 -8.69
CA GLY A 120 -11.30 -1.60 -8.16
C GLY A 120 -11.47 -1.44 -6.65
N PHE A 121 -12.64 -0.96 -6.19
CA PHE A 121 -12.89 -0.72 -4.77
C PHE A 121 -12.53 -1.94 -3.88
N ILE A 122 -12.93 -3.15 -4.29
CA ILE A 122 -12.60 -4.38 -3.57
C ILE A 122 -11.08 -4.59 -3.50
N VAL A 123 -10.33 -4.36 -4.58
CA VAL A 123 -8.86 -4.46 -4.57
C VAL A 123 -8.22 -3.44 -3.63
N ALA A 124 -8.67 -2.17 -3.68
CA ALA A 124 -8.17 -1.13 -2.77
C ALA A 124 -8.48 -1.46 -1.31
N TRP A 125 -9.69 -1.95 -1.04
CA TRP A 125 -10.10 -2.39 0.29
C TRP A 125 -9.24 -3.55 0.80
N ASN A 126 -8.94 -4.52 -0.06
CA ASN A 126 -8.07 -5.64 0.29
C ASN A 126 -6.64 -5.18 0.62
N LEU A 127 -6.09 -4.25 -0.17
CA LEU A 127 -4.78 -3.64 0.09
C LEU A 127 -4.74 -2.89 1.42
N TRP A 128 -5.80 -2.18 1.77
CA TRP A 128 -5.90 -1.47 3.04
C TRP A 128 -5.89 -2.44 4.23
N LEU A 129 -6.69 -3.51 4.17
CA LEU A 129 -6.70 -4.56 5.20
C LEU A 129 -5.35 -5.30 5.28
N LEU A 130 -4.72 -5.58 4.14
CA LEU A 130 -3.38 -6.17 4.08
C LEU A 130 -2.37 -5.27 4.81
N SER A 131 -2.43 -3.96 4.57
CA SER A 131 -1.52 -2.99 5.19
C SER A 131 -1.66 -2.98 6.72
N ILE A 132 -2.89 -2.98 7.24
CA ILE A 132 -3.16 -3.09 8.69
C ILE A 132 -2.57 -4.37 9.25
N THR A 133 -2.81 -5.49 8.56
CA THR A 133 -2.35 -6.83 9.00
C THR A 133 -0.83 -6.89 9.04
N VAL A 134 -0.16 -6.37 8.02
CA VAL A 134 1.30 -6.32 7.92
C VAL A 134 1.90 -5.46 9.02
N ILE A 135 1.34 -4.28 9.28
CA ILE A 135 1.82 -3.39 10.34
C ILE A 135 1.64 -4.05 11.72
N ALA A 136 0.50 -4.69 11.96
CA ALA A 136 0.23 -5.40 13.20
C ALA A 136 1.21 -6.58 13.41
N LEU A 137 1.42 -7.42 12.39
CA LEU A 137 2.39 -8.51 12.42
C LEU A 137 3.81 -8.00 12.65
N GLY A 138 4.23 -6.96 11.92
CA GLY A 138 5.54 -6.33 12.09
C GLY A 138 5.74 -5.81 13.51
N GLY A 139 4.74 -5.16 14.10
CA GLY A 139 4.78 -4.69 15.49
C GLY A 139 4.93 -5.81 16.51
N MET A 140 4.23 -6.94 16.31
CA MET A 140 4.39 -8.13 17.15
C MET A 140 5.81 -8.72 17.01
N PHE A 141 6.31 -8.90 15.78
CA PHE A 141 7.66 -9.43 15.55
C PHE A 141 8.74 -8.56 16.21
N ILE A 142 8.64 -7.24 16.12
CA ILE A 142 9.59 -6.31 16.75
C ILE A 142 9.53 -6.48 18.28
N THR A 143 8.34 -6.48 18.87
CA THR A 143 8.15 -6.65 20.32
C THR A 143 8.75 -7.97 20.81
N THR A 144 8.48 -9.08 20.11
CA THR A 144 9.01 -10.40 20.44
C THR A 144 10.54 -10.44 20.35
N ASN A 145 11.13 -9.92 19.28
CA ASN A 145 12.60 -9.92 19.11
C ASN A 145 13.30 -9.02 20.15
N ILE A 146 12.72 -7.86 20.47
CA ILE A 146 13.22 -6.98 21.54
C ILE A 146 13.14 -7.68 22.90
N SER A 147 12.04 -8.36 23.21
CA SER A 147 11.88 -9.14 24.44
C SER A 147 12.96 -10.22 24.57
N TYR A 148 13.23 -10.97 23.49
CA TYR A 148 14.31 -11.95 23.47
C TYR A 148 15.71 -11.34 23.61
N ALA A 149 15.96 -10.16 23.04
CA ALA A 149 17.25 -9.48 23.12
C ALA A 149 17.54 -8.87 24.51
N ILE A 150 16.51 -8.41 25.22
CA ILE A 150 16.62 -7.82 26.57
C ILE A 150 16.71 -8.90 27.67
N GLY A 151 16.25 -10.12 27.41
CA GLY A 151 16.30 -11.22 28.38
C GLY A 151 15.30 -11.05 29.54
N PRO A 152 15.52 -11.66 30.72
CA PRO A 152 14.56 -11.72 31.83
C PRO A 152 14.02 -10.36 32.31
N GLY A 153 14.68 -9.25 31.99
CA GLY A 153 14.24 -7.88 32.31
C GLY A 153 13.00 -7.40 31.52
N ALA A 154 12.61 -8.10 30.45
CA ALA A 154 11.42 -7.79 29.65
C ALA A 154 10.22 -8.73 29.92
N ALA A 155 10.28 -9.59 30.94
CA ALA A 155 9.24 -10.59 31.26
C ALA A 155 7.85 -9.99 31.59
N TRP A 156 7.74 -8.66 31.72
CA TRP A 156 6.49 -7.94 31.95
C TRP A 156 5.73 -7.60 30.65
N MET A 157 6.36 -7.71 29.47
CA MET A 157 5.66 -7.54 28.19
C MET A 157 4.82 -8.80 27.89
N PRO A 158 3.52 -8.67 27.61
CA PRO A 158 2.68 -9.81 27.24
C PRO A 158 3.22 -10.48 25.96
N ASN A 159 3.28 -11.82 25.96
CA ASN A 159 3.59 -12.64 24.79
C ASN A 159 2.40 -12.79 23.87
#